data_AF-A0A916M2X8-F1
#
_entry.id   AF-A0A916M2X8-F1
#
_cell.length_a   1.000
_cell.length_b   1.000
_cell.length_c   1.000
_cell.angle_alpha   90.00
_cell.angle_beta   90.00
_cell.angle_gamma   90.00
#
_symmetry.space_group_name_H-M   'P 1'
#
loop_
_entity.id
_entity.type
_entity.pdbx_description
1 polymer ?
#
loop_
_entity_poly.entity_id
_entity_poly.type
_entity_poly.pdbx_seq_one_letter_code
_entity_poly.pdbx_strand_id
1 'polypeptide(L)'
;MFLRPRFVASLVLALGITPLAALPARAGGAVLKRAASNIICAPFDAALAPVVAGTTMVENLKTIGDSDAVRYFYPPFGYIWLTGVQLGASVLRGLSGALEFPIGVALLPFDFETPPLFDPAERGEALVDQDLPPVHFKIGIDYTSPPS
;
A
#
# COMPACT_ATOMS: atom_id res chain seq x y z
N MET A 1 27.91 42.17 -5.30
CA MET A 1 28.26 40.73 -5.23
C MET A 1 26.95 39.95 -5.26
N PHE A 2 26.52 39.48 -6.43
CA PHE A 2 25.24 38.78 -6.58
C PHE A 2 25.38 37.33 -6.12
N LEU A 3 24.53 36.88 -5.19
CA LEU A 3 24.47 35.48 -4.80
C LEU A 3 24.11 34.62 -6.01
N ARG A 4 24.88 33.55 -6.24
CA ARG A 4 24.61 32.60 -7.32
C ARG A 4 23.24 31.95 -7.09
N PRO A 5 22.41 31.73 -8.13
CA PRO A 5 21.05 31.21 -7.99
C PRO A 5 21.00 29.85 -7.27
N ARG A 6 22.07 29.05 -7.39
CA ARG A 6 22.26 27.79 -6.67
C ARG A 6 22.36 27.98 -5.15
N PHE A 7 23.02 29.04 -4.70
CA PHE A 7 23.18 29.36 -3.28
C PHE A 7 21.87 29.88 -2.68
N VAL A 8 21.11 30.65 -3.46
CA VAL A 8 19.76 31.10 -3.07
C VAL A 8 18.80 29.91 -2.95
N ALA A 9 18.86 28.97 -3.90
CA ALA A 9 18.06 27.74 -3.84
C ALA A 9 18.38 26.88 -2.61
N SER A 10 19.67 26.70 -2.28
CA SER A 10 20.10 25.99 -1.06
C SER A 10 19.67 26.69 0.22
N LEU A 11 19.72 28.02 0.24
CA LEU A 11 19.32 28.82 1.40
C LEU A 11 17.80 28.81 1.61
N VAL A 12 17.01 28.83 0.53
CA VAL A 12 15.55 28.68 0.58
C VAL A 12 15.17 27.27 1.03
N LEU A 13 15.89 26.24 0.58
CA LEU A 13 15.69 24.86 1.04
C LEU A 13 16.01 24.74 2.55
N ALA A 14 17.11 25.32 3.01
CA ALA A 14 17.52 25.30 4.41
C ALA A 14 16.58 26.12 5.32
N LEU A 15 16.16 27.31 4.87
CA LEU A 15 15.23 28.18 5.60
C LEU A 15 13.78 27.66 5.57
N GLY A 16 13.40 26.91 4.53
CA GLY A 16 12.10 26.24 4.46
C GLY A 16 11.95 25.08 5.45
N ILE A 17 13.07 24.48 5.88
CA ILE A 17 13.08 23.38 6.87
C ILE A 17 13.05 23.93 8.32
N THR A 18 13.60 25.12 8.57
CA THR A 18 13.72 25.67 9.93
C THR A 18 12.41 26.00 10.68
N PRO A 19 11.28 26.44 10.06
CA PRO A 19 10.06 26.69 10.82
C PRO A 19 9.29 25.42 11.23
N LEU A 20 9.62 24.23 10.69
CA LEU A 20 8.99 22.96 11.10
C LEU A 20 9.43 22.47 12.48
N ALA A 21 10.53 22.99 13.03
CA ALA A 21 11.09 22.54 14.30
C ALA A 21 10.37 23.10 15.56
N ALA A 22 9.45 24.06 15.39
CA ALA A 22 8.78 24.76 16.50
C ALA A 22 7.29 24.43 16.66
N LEU A 23 6.76 23.47 15.90
CA LEU A 23 5.38 23.05 16.03
C LEU A 23 5.25 22.05 17.20
N PRO A 24 4.21 22.16 18.05
CA PRO A 24 3.99 21.19 19.11
C PRO A 24 3.85 19.79 18.49
N ALA A 25 4.62 18.84 18.99
CA ALA A 25 4.62 17.45 18.55
C ALA A 25 3.26 16.79 18.85
N ARG A 26 2.29 16.99 17.96
CA ARG A 26 1.04 16.25 17.83
C ARG A 26 0.85 16.02 16.34
N ALA A 27 1.62 15.08 15.80
CA ALA A 27 1.64 14.79 14.38
C ALA A 27 0.71 13.61 14.09
N GLY A 28 -0.37 13.87 13.35
CA GLY A 28 -1.16 12.85 12.66
C GLY A 28 -0.31 12.19 11.56
N GLY A 29 0.69 11.41 11.96
CA GLY A 29 1.63 10.75 11.05
C GLY A 29 1.07 9.48 10.39
N ALA A 30 -0.18 9.12 10.70
CA ALA A 30 -0.82 7.90 10.22
C ALA A 30 -0.89 7.85 8.68
N VAL A 31 -1.32 8.96 8.05
CA VAL A 31 -1.41 9.07 6.58
C VAL A 31 -0.04 8.91 5.93
N LEU A 32 0.99 9.54 6.48
CA LEU A 32 2.35 9.44 5.94
C LEU A 32 2.94 8.02 6.10
N LYS A 33 2.74 7.39 7.26
CA LYS A 33 3.19 6.02 7.52
C LYS A 33 2.50 5.02 6.61
N ARG A 34 1.19 5.15 6.41
CA ARG A 34 0.41 4.34 5.47
C ARG A 34 0.88 4.54 4.04
N ALA A 35 1.04 5.80 3.61
CA ALA A 35 1.53 6.11 2.27
C ALA A 35 2.91 5.48 2.00
N ALA A 36 3.83 5.60 2.95
CA ALA A 36 5.15 4.96 2.87
C ALA A 36 5.05 3.43 2.84
N SER A 37 4.22 2.83 3.70
CA SER A 37 3.95 1.38 3.67
C SER A 37 3.43 0.93 2.30
N ASN A 38 2.45 1.65 1.74
CA ASN A 38 1.83 1.32 0.48
C ASN A 38 2.82 1.34 -0.68
N ILE A 39 3.67 2.37 -0.75
CA ILE A 39 4.74 2.48 -1.76
C ILE A 39 5.75 1.33 -1.63
N ILE A 40 6.17 1.02 -0.39
CA ILE A 40 7.21 0.01 -0.14
C ILE A 40 6.68 -1.40 -0.36
N CYS A 41 5.45 -1.70 0.06
CA CYS A 41 4.88 -3.05 0.03
C CYS A 41 4.32 -3.44 -1.34
N ALA A 42 3.88 -2.48 -2.16
CA ALA A 42 3.27 -2.74 -3.47
C ALA A 42 4.14 -3.61 -4.41
N PRO A 43 5.47 -3.39 -4.55
CA PRO A 43 6.31 -4.29 -5.35
C PRO A 43 6.38 -5.72 -4.83
N PHE A 44 6.32 -5.92 -3.50
CA PHE A 44 6.31 -7.25 -2.90
C PHE A 44 4.96 -7.94 -3.11
N ASP A 45 3.85 -7.21 -3.03
CA ASP A 45 2.54 -7.73 -3.42
C ASP A 45 2.52 -8.18 -4.87
N ALA A 46 3.10 -7.38 -5.77
CA ALA A 46 3.20 -7.74 -7.19
C ALA A 46 4.02 -9.03 -7.40
N ALA A 47 5.15 -9.15 -6.70
CA ALA A 47 5.99 -10.34 -6.78
C ALA A 47 5.31 -11.59 -6.20
N LEU A 48 4.51 -11.42 -5.16
CA LEU A 48 3.79 -12.51 -4.48
C LEU A 48 2.41 -12.81 -5.08
N ALA A 49 1.94 -12.00 -6.04
CA ALA A 49 0.64 -12.14 -6.67
C ALA A 49 0.33 -13.56 -7.19
N PRO A 50 1.26 -14.29 -7.86
CA PRO A 50 1.00 -15.66 -8.28
C PRO A 50 0.83 -16.64 -7.10
N VAL A 51 1.58 -16.42 -6.02
CA VAL A 51 1.51 -17.26 -4.81
C VAL A 51 0.16 -17.06 -4.12
N VAL A 52 -0.24 -15.81 -3.89
CA VAL A 52 -1.52 -15.46 -3.27
C VAL A 52 -2.68 -15.96 -4.14
N ALA A 53 -2.63 -15.73 -5.46
CA ALA A 53 -3.66 -16.24 -6.37
C ALA A 53 -3.79 -17.76 -6.32
N GLY A 54 -2.67 -18.48 -6.19
CA GLY A 54 -2.66 -19.93 -6.03
C GLY A 54 -3.31 -20.39 -4.73
N THR A 55 -2.97 -19.77 -3.60
CA THR A 55 -3.54 -20.13 -2.28
C THR A 55 -5.04 -19.83 -2.24
N THR A 56 -5.44 -18.64 -2.68
CA THR A 56 -6.85 -18.22 -2.76
C THR A 56 -7.66 -19.16 -3.67
N MET A 57 -7.10 -19.54 -4.82
CA MET A 57 -7.77 -20.50 -5.72
C MET A 57 -7.96 -21.87 -5.07
N VAL A 58 -6.92 -22.41 -4.42
CA VAL A 58 -7.00 -23.72 -3.76
C VAL A 58 -8.04 -23.71 -2.63
N GLU A 59 -8.13 -22.62 -1.88
CA GLU A 59 -9.13 -22.45 -0.84
C GLU A 59 -10.55 -22.36 -1.40
N ASN A 60 -10.76 -21.54 -2.43
CA ASN A 60 -12.04 -21.44 -3.12
C ASN A 60 -12.47 -22.77 -3.74
N LEU A 61 -11.54 -23.56 -4.28
CA LEU A 61 -11.84 -24.89 -4.83
C LEU A 61 -12.25 -25.91 -3.75
N LYS A 62 -11.98 -25.69 -2.47
CA LYS A 62 -12.46 -26.56 -1.38
C LYS A 62 -13.93 -26.31 -1.04
N THR A 63 -14.42 -25.10 -1.29
CA THR A 63 -15.77 -24.66 -0.90
C THR A 63 -16.74 -24.62 -2.08
N ILE A 64 -16.25 -24.67 -3.32
CA ILE A 64 -17.07 -24.76 -4.54
C ILE A 64 -17.88 -26.07 -4.59
N GLY A 65 -19.18 -25.93 -4.80
CA GLY A 65 -20.15 -27.04 -4.94
C GLY A 65 -20.42 -27.46 -6.39
N ASP A 66 -19.53 -27.13 -7.32
CA ASP A 66 -19.68 -27.46 -8.74
C ASP A 66 -19.35 -28.93 -9.05
N SER A 67 -19.79 -29.40 -10.21
CA SER A 67 -19.41 -30.73 -10.73
C SER A 67 -17.89 -30.88 -10.90
N ASP A 68 -17.39 -32.12 -10.75
CA ASP A 68 -15.96 -32.42 -10.89
C ASP A 68 -15.35 -31.91 -12.20
N ALA A 69 -16.10 -31.99 -13.31
CA ALA A 69 -15.65 -31.49 -14.61
C ALA A 69 -15.33 -29.97 -14.59
N VAL A 70 -16.20 -29.18 -13.96
CA VAL A 70 -16.01 -27.72 -13.82
C VAL A 70 -14.84 -27.43 -12.87
N ARG A 71 -14.76 -28.20 -11.77
CA ARG A 71 -13.72 -28.06 -10.74
C ARG A 71 -12.30 -28.31 -11.27
N TYR A 72 -12.14 -29.15 -12.29
CA TYR A 72 -10.82 -29.42 -12.90
C TYR A 72 -10.54 -28.58 -14.15
N PHE A 73 -11.56 -28.12 -14.87
CA PHE A 73 -11.35 -27.40 -16.14
C PHE A 73 -11.07 -25.90 -15.96
N TYR A 74 -11.78 -25.24 -15.04
CA TYR A 74 -11.68 -23.79 -14.83
C TYR A 74 -10.47 -23.29 -13.99
N PRO A 75 -9.79 -24.07 -13.14
CA PRO A 75 -8.68 -23.58 -12.32
C PRO A 75 -7.57 -22.84 -13.09
N PRO A 76 -7.07 -23.30 -14.25
CA PRO A 76 -6.02 -22.57 -14.96
C PRO A 76 -6.45 -21.15 -15.36
N PHE A 77 -7.70 -20.97 -15.78
CA PHE A 77 -8.25 -19.66 -16.14
C PHE A 77 -8.46 -18.78 -14.90
N GLY A 78 -9.00 -19.39 -13.82
CA GLY A 78 -9.17 -18.72 -12.53
C GLY A 78 -7.85 -18.23 -11.95
N TYR A 79 -6.80 -19.04 -12.03
CA TYR A 79 -5.45 -18.67 -11.57
C TYR A 79 -4.88 -17.47 -12.34
N ILE A 80 -4.98 -17.48 -13.68
CA ILE A 80 -4.50 -16.37 -14.51
C ILE A 80 -5.27 -15.08 -14.18
N TRP A 81 -6.59 -15.19 -14.05
CA TRP A 81 -7.46 -14.07 -13.67
C TRP A 81 -7.10 -13.51 -12.30
N LEU A 82 -7.05 -14.36 -11.27
CA LEU A 82 -6.72 -13.97 -9.90
C LEU A 82 -5.34 -13.32 -9.83
N THR A 83 -4.33 -13.90 -10.49
CA THR A 83 -2.99 -13.31 -10.56
C THR A 83 -3.03 -11.90 -11.16
N GLY A 84 -3.80 -11.71 -12.24
CA GLY A 84 -4.00 -10.40 -12.86
C GLY A 84 -4.68 -9.39 -11.91
N VAL A 85 -5.68 -9.83 -11.15
CA VAL A 85 -6.36 -8.97 -10.17
C VAL A 85 -5.43 -8.58 -9.02
N GLN A 86 -4.66 -9.53 -8.47
CA GLN A 86 -3.70 -9.24 -7.40
C GLN A 86 -2.60 -8.27 -7.88
N LEU A 87 -2.09 -8.46 -9.10
CA LEU A 87 -1.14 -7.53 -9.73
C LEU A 87 -1.74 -6.14 -9.91
N GLY A 88 -2.96 -6.04 -10.45
CA GLY A 88 -3.66 -4.76 -10.62
C GLY A 88 -3.86 -4.03 -9.29
N ALA A 89 -4.29 -4.76 -8.26
CA ALA A 89 -4.48 -4.23 -6.93
C ALA A 89 -3.16 -3.77 -6.27
N SER A 90 -2.04 -4.49 -6.49
CA SER A 90 -0.72 -4.03 -6.03
C SER A 90 -0.31 -2.69 -6.65
N VAL A 91 -0.64 -2.47 -7.94
CA VAL A 91 -0.40 -1.18 -8.61
C VAL A 91 -1.26 -0.09 -7.99
N LEU A 92 -2.54 -0.38 -7.72
CA LEU A 92 -3.44 0.56 -7.05
C LEU A 92 -2.97 0.91 -5.63
N ARG A 93 -2.43 -0.06 -4.87
CA ARG A 93 -1.77 0.19 -3.58
C ARG A 93 -0.59 1.15 -3.75
N GLY A 94 0.27 0.92 -4.74
CA GLY A 94 1.41 1.82 -5.00
C GLY A 94 0.97 3.24 -5.36
N LEU A 95 -0.04 3.37 -6.22
CA LEU A 95 -0.62 4.66 -6.62
C LEU A 95 -1.30 5.38 -5.47
N SER A 96 -2.06 4.67 -4.63
CA SER A 96 -2.68 5.27 -3.46
C SER A 96 -1.63 5.80 -2.49
N GLY A 97 -0.56 5.04 -2.25
CA GLY A 97 0.58 5.50 -1.46
C GLY A 97 1.25 6.75 -2.06
N ALA A 98 1.46 6.78 -3.38
CA ALA A 98 2.05 7.95 -4.05
C ALA A 98 1.17 9.21 -3.96
N LEU A 99 -0.16 9.06 -4.00
CA LEU A 99 -1.12 10.16 -3.85
C LEU A 99 -1.25 10.62 -2.39
N GLU A 100 -1.26 9.69 -1.44
CA GLU A 100 -1.36 9.99 -0.01
C GLU A 100 -0.05 10.55 0.57
N PHE A 101 1.12 10.26 -0.01
CA PHE A 101 2.40 10.74 0.50
C PHE A 101 2.51 12.27 0.61
N PRO A 102 2.25 13.08 -0.44
CA PRO A 102 2.29 14.54 -0.32
C PRO A 102 1.21 15.08 0.62
N ILE A 103 0.05 14.42 0.70
CA ILE A 103 -1.02 14.76 1.64
C ILE A 103 -0.54 14.52 3.08
N GLY A 104 0.04 13.37 3.35
CA GLY A 104 0.62 13.02 4.65
C GLY A 104 1.73 13.98 5.08
N VAL A 105 2.59 14.41 4.16
CA VAL A 105 3.62 15.44 4.43
C VAL A 105 2.96 16.79 4.77
N ALA A 106 1.93 17.21 4.04
CA ALA A 106 1.21 18.44 4.31
C ALA A 106 0.41 18.40 5.63
N LEU A 107 -0.02 17.22 6.04
CA LEU A 107 -0.79 16.97 7.27
C LEU A 107 0.08 16.72 8.51
N LEU A 108 1.40 16.54 8.38
CA LEU A 108 2.31 16.38 9.52
C LEU A 108 2.12 17.37 10.69
N PRO A 109 1.85 18.67 10.45
CA PRO A 109 1.69 19.63 11.54
C PRO A 109 0.27 19.68 12.11
N PHE A 110 -0.67 18.93 11.52
CA PHE A 110 -2.08 18.89 11.89
C PHE A 110 -2.44 17.54 12.51
N ASP A 111 -3.37 17.56 13.46
CA ASP A 111 -3.96 16.35 14.04
C ASP A 111 -5.18 15.93 13.21
N PHE A 112 -4.92 15.56 11.95
CA PHE A 112 -5.96 15.22 10.97
C PHE A 112 -5.63 13.91 10.28
N GLU A 113 -6.55 12.95 10.40
CA GLU A 113 -6.44 11.65 9.77
C GLU A 113 -7.49 11.52 8.67
N THR A 114 -7.06 11.09 7.49
CA THR A 114 -7.96 10.74 6.40
C THR A 114 -8.13 9.23 6.31
N PRO A 115 -9.33 8.75 5.96
CA PRO A 115 -9.51 7.34 5.63
C PRO A 115 -8.56 6.94 4.47
N PRO A 116 -8.23 5.64 4.35
CA PRO A 116 -7.36 5.16 3.28
C PRO A 116 -7.99 5.44 1.92
N LEU A 117 -7.15 5.86 0.96
CA LEU A 117 -7.60 5.94 -0.43
C LEU A 117 -7.79 4.55 -1.05
N PHE A 118 -7.17 3.52 -0.46
CA PHE A 118 -7.28 2.13 -0.90
C PHE A 118 -7.41 1.19 0.30
N ASP A 119 -8.65 1.00 0.77
CA ASP A 119 -9.00 0.15 1.91
C ASP A 119 -8.54 -1.32 1.83
N PRO A 120 -8.53 -2.00 0.65
CA PRO A 120 -8.14 -3.40 0.58
C PRO A 120 -6.71 -3.67 1.08
N ALA A 121 -5.82 -2.68 0.94
CA ALA A 121 -4.44 -2.75 1.43
C ALA A 121 -4.31 -2.82 2.96
N GLU A 122 -5.31 -2.35 3.71
CA GLU A 122 -5.34 -2.46 5.16
C GLU A 122 -6.13 -3.69 5.62
N ARG A 123 -7.28 -3.92 4.98
CA ARG A 123 -8.27 -4.91 5.43
C ARG A 123 -8.03 -6.33 4.94
N GLY A 124 -7.35 -6.52 3.81
CA GLY A 124 -7.14 -7.85 3.23
C GLY A 124 -6.29 -8.73 4.13
N GLU A 125 -6.52 -10.04 4.09
CA GLU A 125 -5.57 -11.00 4.67
C GLU A 125 -4.25 -10.96 3.90
N ALA A 126 -3.13 -11.21 4.58
CA ALA A 126 -1.80 -11.11 3.98
C ALA A 126 -0.94 -12.31 4.37
N LEU A 127 -0.02 -12.69 3.49
CA LEU A 127 0.98 -13.72 3.78
C LEU A 127 1.92 -13.30 4.92
N VAL A 128 2.25 -12.00 5.00
CA VAL A 128 3.01 -11.43 6.10
C VAL A 128 2.31 -10.15 6.55
N ASP A 129 1.98 -10.10 7.84
CA ASP A 129 1.37 -8.95 8.49
C ASP A 129 2.15 -8.68 9.79
N GLN A 130 2.96 -7.63 9.81
CA GLN A 130 3.79 -7.26 10.96
C GLN A 130 3.73 -5.76 11.26
N ASP A 131 3.37 -5.43 12.49
CA ASP A 131 3.48 -4.08 13.05
C ASP A 131 4.92 -3.78 13.48
N LEU A 132 5.71 -3.18 12.58
CA LEU A 132 7.08 -2.75 12.85
C LEU A 132 7.17 -1.21 12.89
N PRO A 133 7.25 -0.56 14.07
CA PRO A 133 7.41 0.89 14.11
C PRO A 133 8.69 1.32 13.36
N PRO A 134 8.63 2.29 12.43
CA PRO A 134 7.54 3.25 12.23
C PRO A 134 6.51 2.90 11.13
N VAL A 135 6.62 1.76 10.44
CA VAL A 135 5.79 1.40 9.25
C VAL A 135 5.19 0.01 9.40
N HIS A 136 3.87 -0.11 9.30
CA HIS A 136 3.19 -1.40 9.23
C HIS A 136 3.57 -2.14 7.94
N PHE A 137 4.16 -3.32 8.05
CA PHE A 137 4.66 -4.10 6.91
C PHE A 137 3.70 -5.23 6.61
N LYS A 138 2.93 -5.06 5.54
CA LYS A 138 1.90 -6.00 5.10
C LYS A 138 2.08 -6.33 3.63
N ILE A 139 2.44 -7.57 3.33
CA ILE A 139 2.79 -8.03 1.98
C ILE A 139 2.13 -9.37 1.63
N GLY A 140 1.89 -9.58 0.34
CA GLY A 140 1.18 -10.75 -0.16
C GLY A 140 -0.30 -10.70 0.21
N ILE A 141 -0.93 -9.55 -0.02
CA ILE A 141 -2.34 -9.33 0.32
C ILE A 141 -3.26 -10.04 -0.65
N ASP A 142 -4.28 -10.72 -0.12
CA ASP A 142 -5.40 -11.19 -0.90
C ASP A 142 -6.42 -10.06 -1.09
N TYR A 143 -6.44 -9.48 -2.29
CA TYR A 143 -7.38 -8.42 -2.68
C TYR A 143 -8.72 -8.94 -3.20
N THR A 144 -8.91 -10.26 -3.25
CA THR A 144 -10.05 -10.91 -3.91
C THR A 144 -11.00 -11.61 -2.95
N SER A 145 -10.54 -11.90 -1.73
CA SER A 145 -11.36 -12.49 -0.68
C SER A 145 -11.99 -11.41 0.21
N PRO A 146 -13.22 -11.63 0.72
CA PRO A 146 -13.79 -10.76 1.75
C PRO A 146 -12.91 -10.80 3.01
N PRO A 147 -12.73 -9.67 3.71
CA PRO A 147 -12.05 -9.66 5.01
C PRO A 147 -12.85 -10.51 6.01
N SER A 148 -12.14 -11.39 6.73
CA SER A 148 -12.69 -12.28 7.77
C SER A 148 -12.96 -11.58 9.10
#